data_AF-A0A8X6GUB7-F1
#
_entry.id   AF-A0A8X6GUB7-F1
#
_cell.length_a   1.000
_cell.length_b   1.000
_cell.length_c   1.000
_cell.angle_alpha   90.00
_cell.angle_beta   90.00
_cell.angle_gamma   90.00
#
_symmetry.space_group_name_H-M   'P 1'
#
loop_
_entity.id
_entity.type
_entity.pdbx_description
1 polymer ?
#
loop_
_entity_poly.entity_id
_entity_poly.type
_entity_poly.pdbx_seq_one_letter_code
_entity_poly.pdbx_strand_id
1 'polypeptide(L)'
;MKKIGYATPLDSDEDLVVLIYTAAARIDVQGYLKLPSLTKTVYYAYVFLLSLFSVFLFGKSLLIKYAPTLTFGFFSKTGPTRQQLLEGSTKMTFYAEGWKNKSEESLNKHSTKPDSRLKLTITGPEPAYPFTAKCMVQAGLTLLKEQEKMPLKGGVLTPGVAFGKTTIQKRLEKSGLTFTLEDISCSV
;
A
#
# COMPACT_ATOMS: atom_id res chain seq x y z
N MET A 1 -21.10 24.01 22.49
CA MET A 1 -20.79 22.75 23.22
C MET A 1 -21.11 21.58 22.32
N LYS A 2 -20.09 20.86 21.84
CA LYS A 2 -20.22 19.76 20.88
C LYS A 2 -20.50 18.48 21.69
N LYS A 3 -21.71 17.93 21.61
CA LYS A 3 -22.09 16.69 22.30
C LYS A 3 -21.23 15.54 21.78
N ILE A 4 -20.47 14.94 22.68
CA ILE A 4 -19.78 13.66 22.49
C ILE A 4 -20.86 12.60 22.67
N GLY A 5 -21.26 11.94 21.58
CA GLY A 5 -22.22 10.84 21.63
C GLY A 5 -21.56 9.59 22.21
N TYR A 6 -22.09 9.09 23.32
CA TYR A 6 -21.70 7.81 23.91
C TYR A 6 -22.33 6.65 23.14
N ALA A 7 -21.61 5.54 23.10
CA ALA A 7 -22.06 4.27 22.56
C ALA A 7 -23.31 3.78 23.31
N THR A 8 -24.35 3.43 22.57
CA THR A 8 -25.43 2.55 23.04
C THR A 8 -25.28 1.17 22.38
N PRO A 9 -25.56 0.10 23.13
CA PRO A 9 -25.21 -1.26 22.73
C PRO A 9 -26.19 -1.77 21.68
N LEU A 10 -25.66 -2.38 20.62
CA LEU A 10 -26.40 -3.34 19.83
C LEU A 10 -26.12 -4.71 20.43
N ASP A 11 -27.19 -5.30 20.92
CA ASP A 11 -27.29 -6.64 21.48
C ASP A 11 -26.92 -7.71 20.42
N SER A 12 -26.43 -8.85 20.90
CA SER A 12 -26.03 -10.08 20.22
C SER A 12 -24.66 -10.16 19.49
N ASP A 13 -23.79 -10.93 20.14
CA ASP A 13 -22.60 -11.68 19.69
C ASP A 13 -21.32 -10.96 19.23
N GLU A 14 -20.22 -11.52 19.73
CA GLU A 14 -18.85 -11.00 19.81
C GLU A 14 -18.26 -10.55 18.46
N ASP A 15 -17.92 -9.26 18.37
CA ASP A 15 -16.65 -8.77 17.80
C ASP A 15 -16.54 -7.25 18.06
N LEU A 16 -15.58 -6.85 18.89
CA LEU A 16 -15.29 -5.44 19.17
C LEU A 16 -14.57 -4.80 17.98
N VAL A 17 -15.34 -4.46 16.93
CA VAL A 17 -14.82 -3.69 15.79
C VAL A 17 -14.81 -2.21 16.20
N VAL A 18 -13.62 -1.69 16.57
CA VAL A 18 -13.40 -0.25 16.75
C VAL A 18 -13.48 0.42 15.38
N LEU A 19 -14.69 0.77 14.95
CA LEU A 19 -14.93 1.57 13.75
C LEU A 19 -14.55 3.03 14.07
N ILE A 20 -13.31 3.39 13.77
CA ILE A 20 -12.93 4.81 13.63
C ILE A 20 -13.60 5.30 12.33
N TYR A 21 -14.85 5.73 12.43
CA TYR A 21 -15.56 6.38 11.32
C TYR A 21 -14.92 7.75 11.04
N THR A 22 -13.91 7.78 10.18
CA THR A 22 -13.68 8.96 9.36
C THR A 22 -14.66 8.91 8.20
N ALA A 23 -15.52 9.93 8.10
CA ALA A 23 -16.52 10.12 7.04
C ALA A 23 -15.87 10.32 5.66
N ALA A 24 -15.27 9.27 5.13
CA ALA A 24 -14.77 9.19 3.77
C ALA A 24 -15.46 8.02 3.07
N ALA A 25 -15.87 8.24 1.81
CA ALA A 25 -16.52 7.23 0.97
C ALA A 25 -15.80 5.87 1.03
N ARG A 26 -16.54 4.77 0.91
CA ARG A 26 -15.92 3.44 0.77
C ARG A 26 -15.02 3.45 -0.47
N ILE A 27 -13.75 3.11 -0.28
CA ILE A 27 -12.78 2.93 -1.36
C ILE A 27 -12.53 1.43 -1.45
N ASP A 28 -12.96 0.82 -2.55
CA ASP A 28 -12.66 -0.58 -2.84
C ASP A 28 -11.28 -0.68 -3.48
N VAL A 29 -10.36 -1.38 -2.82
CA VAL A 29 -8.99 -1.57 -3.30
C VAL A 29 -8.84 -3.00 -3.81
N GLN A 30 -8.61 -3.16 -5.11
CA GLN A 30 -8.33 -4.46 -5.72
C GLN A 30 -6.86 -4.51 -6.14
N GLY A 31 -6.10 -5.45 -5.57
CA GLY A 31 -4.71 -5.67 -5.88
C GLY A 31 -4.55 -6.79 -6.92
N TYR A 32 -3.85 -6.50 -8.02
CA TYR A 32 -3.52 -7.50 -9.03
C TYR A 32 -2.01 -7.62 -9.20
N LEU A 33 -1.52 -8.86 -9.27
CA LEU A 33 -0.14 -9.16 -9.61
C LEU A 33 -0.06 -9.60 -11.07
N LYS A 34 0.60 -8.79 -11.91
CA LYS A 34 0.86 -9.15 -13.30
C LYS A 34 2.08 -10.07 -13.38
N LEU A 35 1.84 -11.35 -13.71
CA LEU A 35 2.91 -12.33 -13.91
C LEU A 35 3.25 -12.44 -15.40
N PRO A 36 4.54 -12.35 -15.78
CA PRO A 36 4.93 -12.29 -17.20
C PRO A 36 4.97 -13.68 -17.87
N SER A 37 4.93 -14.78 -17.12
CA SER A 37 5.02 -16.15 -17.66
C SER A 37 4.42 -17.20 -16.73
N LEU A 38 3.94 -18.31 -17.30
CA LEU A 38 3.41 -19.46 -16.57
C LEU A 38 4.46 -20.11 -15.67
N THR A 39 5.72 -20.21 -16.12
CA THR A 39 6.80 -20.84 -15.33
C THR A 39 7.07 -20.06 -14.04
N LYS A 40 7.10 -18.72 -14.11
CA LYS A 40 7.22 -17.86 -12.93
C LYS A 40 6.00 -17.98 -12.02
N THR A 41 4.81 -18.19 -12.58
CA THR A 41 3.57 -18.37 -11.81
C THR A 41 3.63 -19.62 -10.93
N VAL A 42 4.08 -20.76 -11.49
CA VAL A 42 4.27 -22.00 -10.71
C VAL A 42 5.31 -21.78 -9.60
N TYR A 43 6.38 -21.05 -9.88
CA TYR A 43 7.39 -20.73 -8.89
C TYR A 43 6.84 -19.85 -7.74
N TYR A 44 6.10 -18.78 -8.05
CA TYR A 44 5.49 -17.94 -7.02
C TYR A 44 4.45 -18.70 -6.19
N ALA A 45 3.70 -19.63 -6.79
CA ALA A 45 2.79 -20.50 -6.06
C ALA A 45 3.55 -21.41 -5.08
N TYR A 46 4.71 -21.94 -5.49
CA TYR A 46 5.59 -22.71 -4.60
C TYR A 46 6.13 -21.86 -3.44
N VAL A 47 6.60 -20.63 -3.71
CA VAL A 47 7.04 -19.70 -2.66
C VAL A 47 5.90 -19.33 -1.70
N PHE A 48 4.68 -19.18 -2.22
CA PHE A 48 3.48 -18.93 -1.39
C PHE A 48 3.18 -20.13 -0.47
N LEU A 49 3.28 -21.36 -0.96
CA LEU A 49 3.15 -22.56 -0.14
C LEU A 49 4.22 -22.64 0.96
N LEU A 50 5.48 -22.28 0.64
CA LEU A 50 6.54 -22.17 1.64
C LEU A 50 6.23 -21.10 2.68
N SER A 51 5.64 -19.97 2.27
CA SER A 51 5.20 -18.92 3.19
C SER A 51 4.09 -19.40 4.12
N LEU A 52 3.13 -20.20 3.65
CA LEU A 52 2.11 -20.82 4.51
C LEU A 52 2.75 -21.77 5.54
N PHE A 53 3.78 -22.49 5.13
CA PHE A 53 4.57 -23.36 6.03
C PHE A 53 5.29 -22.57 7.14
N SER A 54 5.56 -21.28 6.94
CA SER A 54 6.23 -20.43 7.93
C SER A 54 5.36 -20.07 9.14
N VAL A 55 4.04 -20.28 9.05
CA VAL A 55 3.11 -20.08 10.17
C VAL A 55 3.35 -21.12 11.28
N PHE A 56 3.76 -22.33 10.91
CA PHE A 56 4.06 -23.40 11.86
C PHE A 56 5.46 -23.23 12.44
N LEU A 57 5.62 -23.43 13.76
CA LEU A 57 6.91 -23.32 14.45
C LEU A 57 7.98 -24.27 13.87
N PHE A 58 7.58 -25.50 13.53
CA PHE A 58 8.44 -26.47 12.87
C PHE A 58 8.83 -26.02 11.46
N GLY A 59 7.86 -25.55 10.67
CA GLY A 59 8.09 -25.06 9.32
C GLY A 59 9.00 -23.84 9.29
N LYS A 60 8.83 -22.90 10.22
CA LYS A 60 9.73 -21.75 10.42
C LYS A 60 11.16 -22.18 10.74
N SER A 61 11.34 -23.13 11.67
CA SER A 61 12.67 -23.67 12.01
C SER A 61 13.35 -24.33 10.80
N LEU A 62 12.58 -25.12 10.03
CA LEU A 62 13.06 -25.78 8.81
C LEU A 62 13.43 -24.77 7.71
N LEU A 63 12.57 -23.78 7.45
CA LEU A 63 12.80 -22.73 6.45
C LEU A 63 14.02 -21.88 6.79
N ILE A 64 14.27 -21.55 8.06
CA ILE A 64 15.46 -20.79 8.47
C ILE A 64 16.72 -21.65 8.32
N LYS A 65 16.68 -22.93 8.70
CA LYS A 65 17.87 -23.80 8.64
C LYS A 65 18.25 -24.16 7.21
N TYR A 66 17.26 -24.43 6.36
CA TYR A 66 17.40 -24.96 5.00
C TYR A 66 16.92 -23.97 3.92
N ALA A 67 16.95 -22.66 4.20
CA ALA A 67 16.52 -21.61 3.26
C ALA A 67 17.13 -21.76 1.84
N PRO A 68 18.45 -22.00 1.68
CA PRO A 68 19.04 -22.08 0.34
C PRO A 68 18.60 -23.33 -0.42
N THR A 69 18.45 -24.47 0.27
CA THR A 69 18.04 -25.73 -0.37
C THR A 69 16.56 -25.75 -0.71
N LEU A 70 15.71 -25.16 0.14
CA LEU A 70 14.26 -25.11 -0.08
C LEU A 70 13.86 -24.07 -1.14
N THR A 71 14.66 -23.04 -1.33
CA THR A 71 14.37 -21.99 -2.31
C THR A 71 15.21 -22.10 -3.59
N PHE A 72 15.92 -23.22 -3.78
CA PHE A 72 16.84 -23.43 -4.90
C PHE A 72 17.86 -22.29 -5.07
N GLY A 73 18.38 -21.77 -3.96
CA GLY A 73 19.42 -20.73 -3.93
C GLY A 73 18.92 -19.30 -4.16
N PHE A 74 17.62 -19.08 -4.39
CA PHE A 74 17.08 -17.73 -4.56
C PHE A 74 17.01 -16.92 -3.26
N PHE A 75 16.82 -17.59 -2.13
CA PHE A 75 16.89 -16.94 -0.82
C PHE A 75 18.15 -17.41 -0.08
N SER A 76 18.98 -16.43 0.28
CA SER A 76 20.16 -16.63 1.12
C SER A 76 19.96 -16.00 2.50
N LYS A 77 20.63 -16.55 3.52
CA LYS A 77 20.73 -15.93 4.85
C LYS A 77 21.46 -14.59 4.81
N THR A 78 22.29 -14.36 3.80
CA THR A 78 23.08 -13.13 3.62
C THR A 78 22.32 -12.00 2.95
N GLY A 79 21.07 -12.23 2.51
CA GLY A 79 20.29 -11.26 1.74
C GLY A 79 20.85 -11.01 0.32
N PRO A 80 20.20 -10.11 -0.44
CA PRO A 80 20.67 -9.70 -1.77
C PRO A 80 21.95 -8.87 -1.68
N THR A 81 22.81 -8.97 -2.70
CA THR A 81 24.03 -8.16 -2.76
C THR A 81 23.70 -6.70 -3.10
N ARG A 82 24.60 -5.78 -2.73
CA ARG A 82 24.41 -4.34 -3.01
C ARG A 82 24.29 -4.04 -4.51
N GLN A 83 24.98 -4.80 -5.36
CA GLN A 83 24.88 -4.65 -6.82
C GLN A 83 23.49 -5.04 -7.32
N GLN A 84 22.94 -6.18 -6.86
CA GLN A 84 21.58 -6.61 -7.21
C GLN A 84 20.52 -5.58 -6.81
N LEU A 85 20.71 -4.90 -5.67
CA LEU A 85 19.81 -3.83 -5.22
C LEU A 85 19.92 -2.56 -6.08
N LEU A 86 21.11 -2.25 -6.61
CA LEU A 86 21.33 -1.05 -7.43
C LEU A 86 20.84 -1.23 -8.87
N GLU A 87 20.91 -2.45 -9.41
CA GLU A 87 20.41 -2.79 -10.74
C GLU A 87 18.89 -2.98 -10.77
N GLY A 88 18.28 -3.25 -9.61
CA GLY A 88 16.85 -3.40 -9.48
C GLY A 88 16.10 -2.09 -9.75
N SER A 89 15.04 -2.19 -10.54
CA SER A 89 14.09 -1.09 -10.77
C SER A 89 12.67 -1.55 -10.51
N THR A 90 11.83 -0.61 -10.08
CA THR A 90 10.42 -0.86 -9.77
C THR A 90 9.54 -0.04 -10.69
N LYS A 91 8.44 -0.66 -11.11
CA LYS A 91 7.29 0.02 -11.69
C LYS A 91 6.02 -0.48 -11.01
N MET A 92 5.36 0.39 -10.26
CA MET A 92 4.03 0.14 -9.72
C MET A 92 3.02 0.95 -10.52
N THR A 93 1.85 0.38 -10.80
CA THR A 93 0.79 1.06 -11.53
C THR A 93 -0.51 0.89 -10.78
N PHE A 94 -1.13 2.01 -10.44
CA PHE A 94 -2.42 2.08 -9.76
C PHE A 94 -3.45 2.57 -10.76
N TYR A 95 -4.59 1.90 -10.80
CA TYR A 95 -5.76 2.32 -11.55
C TYR A 95 -6.82 2.75 -10.55
N ALA A 96 -7.36 3.95 -10.73
CA ALA A 96 -8.42 4.50 -9.91
C ALA A 96 -9.63 4.80 -10.78
N GLU A 97 -10.80 4.36 -10.35
CA GLU A 97 -12.09 4.71 -10.94
C GLU A 97 -12.88 5.56 -9.94
N GLY A 98 -13.61 6.56 -10.43
CA GLY A 98 -14.40 7.43 -9.57
C GLY A 98 -15.46 8.23 -10.33
N TRP A 99 -16.13 9.13 -9.60
CA TRP A 99 -17.17 10.01 -10.14
C TRP A 99 -16.70 11.47 -10.17
N LYS A 100 -16.96 12.17 -11.28
CA LYS A 100 -16.65 13.61 -11.41
C LYS A 100 -17.55 14.48 -10.52
N ASN A 101 -18.78 14.05 -10.28
CA ASN A 101 -19.77 14.77 -9.47
C ASN A 101 -19.63 14.45 -7.97
N LYS A 102 -19.07 15.40 -7.22
CA LYS A 102 -18.85 15.34 -5.77
C LYS A 102 -20.05 15.85 -4.94
N SER A 103 -21.29 15.51 -5.29
CA SER A 103 -22.44 15.92 -4.45
C SER A 103 -22.53 15.06 -3.18
N GLU A 104 -22.83 15.67 -2.04
CA GLU A 104 -22.91 14.96 -0.74
C GLU A 104 -23.99 13.86 -0.74
N GLU A 105 -24.98 13.96 -1.63
CA GLU A 105 -26.04 12.98 -1.84
C GLU A 105 -25.57 11.74 -2.64
N SER A 106 -24.55 11.88 -3.49
CA SER A 106 -24.02 10.76 -4.30
C SER A 106 -23.13 9.81 -3.48
N LEU A 107 -22.52 10.28 -2.38
CA LEU A 107 -21.66 9.47 -1.50
C LEU A 107 -22.39 8.30 -0.81
N ASN A 108 -23.71 8.39 -0.67
CA ASN A 108 -24.54 7.38 0.00
C ASN A 108 -25.36 6.50 -0.97
N LYS A 109 -25.49 6.91 -2.25
CA LYS A 109 -26.23 6.18 -3.29
C LYS A 109 -25.52 6.29 -4.64
N HIS A 110 -24.43 5.54 -4.82
CA HIS A 110 -23.83 5.34 -6.14
C HIS A 110 -24.69 4.36 -6.96
N SER A 111 -25.80 4.84 -7.53
CA SER A 111 -26.63 4.06 -8.47
C SER A 111 -26.08 4.08 -9.90
N THR A 112 -25.05 4.89 -10.17
CA THR A 112 -24.47 5.13 -11.49
C THR A 112 -23.05 4.59 -11.58
N LYS A 113 -22.63 4.05 -12.73
CA LYS A 113 -21.25 3.59 -12.96
C LYS A 113 -20.23 4.74 -12.86
N PRO A 114 -18.97 4.48 -12.46
CA PRO A 114 -17.90 5.48 -12.45
C PRO A 114 -17.69 6.11 -13.83
N ASP A 115 -17.50 7.44 -13.90
CA ASP A 115 -17.31 8.22 -15.14
C ASP A 115 -15.91 8.84 -15.27
N SER A 116 -15.02 8.54 -14.33
CA SER A 116 -13.62 8.98 -14.32
C SER A 116 -12.69 7.80 -14.08
N ARG A 117 -11.61 7.73 -14.85
CA ARG A 117 -10.54 6.76 -14.68
C ARG A 117 -9.18 7.44 -14.71
N LEU A 118 -8.37 7.17 -13.70
CA LEU A 118 -7.01 7.68 -13.57
C LEU A 118 -6.02 6.53 -13.48
N LYS A 119 -4.84 6.72 -14.06
CA LYS A 119 -3.72 5.80 -13.95
C LYS A 119 -2.54 6.54 -13.34
N LEU A 120 -2.06 6.04 -12.20
CA LEU A 120 -0.86 6.52 -11.54
C LEU A 120 0.25 5.48 -11.70
N THR A 121 1.36 5.87 -12.32
CA THR A 121 2.56 5.05 -12.43
C THR A 121 3.63 5.61 -11.50
N ILE A 122 4.19 4.77 -10.64
CA ILE A 122 5.32 5.10 -9.78
C ILE A 122 6.51 4.27 -10.24
N THR A 123 7.61 4.94 -10.59
CA THR A 123 8.89 4.28 -10.87
C THR A 123 9.95 4.66 -9.85
N GLY A 124 10.88 3.75 -9.59
CA GLY A 124 11.91 3.94 -8.58
C GLY A 124 12.93 2.82 -8.56
N PRO A 125 13.82 2.82 -7.56
CA PRO A 125 14.79 1.75 -7.35
C PRO A 125 14.09 0.44 -6.94
N GLU A 126 14.87 -0.62 -6.72
CA GLU A 126 14.41 -1.93 -6.26
C GLU A 126 13.27 -1.83 -5.21
N PRO A 127 12.19 -2.63 -5.34
CA PRO A 127 10.93 -2.37 -4.65
C PRO A 127 10.98 -2.62 -3.15
N ALA A 128 11.81 -3.57 -2.70
CA ALA A 128 11.77 -4.01 -1.32
C ALA A 128 12.58 -3.09 -0.41
N TYR A 129 13.89 -2.94 -0.65
CA TYR A 129 14.77 -2.26 0.30
C TYR A 129 14.94 -0.78 0.00
N PRO A 130 15.54 -0.37 -1.15
CA PRO A 130 15.85 1.05 -1.37
C PRO A 130 14.58 1.89 -1.53
N PHE A 131 13.55 1.39 -2.21
CA PHE A 131 12.29 2.11 -2.38
C PHE A 131 11.59 2.34 -1.04
N THR A 132 11.33 1.28 -0.27
CA THR A 132 10.63 1.37 1.02
C THR A 132 11.41 2.21 2.03
N ALA A 133 12.74 2.04 2.11
CA ALA A 133 13.58 2.84 2.99
C ALA A 133 13.51 4.34 2.66
N LYS A 134 13.56 4.71 1.37
CA LYS A 134 13.40 6.12 0.94
C LYS A 134 12.02 6.64 1.34
N CYS A 135 10.96 5.88 1.11
CA CYS A 135 9.60 6.25 1.50
C CYS A 135 9.49 6.53 3.00
N MET A 136 10.01 5.63 3.84
CA MET A 136 9.98 5.80 5.30
C MET A 136 10.79 7.00 5.77
N VAL A 137 12.01 7.18 5.25
CA VAL A 137 12.87 8.32 5.63
C VAL A 137 12.23 9.64 5.23
N GLN A 138 11.68 9.74 4.01
CA GLN A 138 11.01 10.97 3.58
C GLN A 138 9.71 11.22 4.35
N ALA A 139 8.96 10.18 4.70
CA ALA A 139 7.79 10.30 5.57
C ALA A 139 8.17 10.85 6.95
N GLY A 140 9.19 10.28 7.59
CA GLY A 140 9.69 10.76 8.89
C GLY A 140 10.19 12.20 8.84
N LEU A 141 10.95 12.56 7.80
CA LEU A 141 11.42 13.94 7.62
C LEU A 141 10.28 14.93 7.33
N THR A 142 9.20 14.48 6.69
CA THR A 142 8.02 15.31 6.46
C THR A 142 7.25 15.52 7.76
N LEU A 143 7.09 14.48 8.56
CA LEU A 143 6.47 14.58 9.89
C LEU A 143 7.21 15.57 10.79
N LEU A 144 8.54 15.53 10.80
CA LEU A 144 9.37 16.41 11.64
C LEU A 144 9.39 17.87 11.16
N LYS A 145 9.38 18.10 9.84
CA LYS A 145 9.58 19.45 9.27
C LYS A 145 8.28 20.17 8.92
N GLU A 146 7.17 19.46 8.79
CA GLU A 146 5.88 20.01 8.37
C GLU A 146 4.77 19.60 9.35
N GLN A 147 5.09 19.54 10.64
CA GLN A 147 4.16 19.13 11.68
C GLN A 147 2.92 20.04 11.71
N GLU A 148 3.07 21.33 11.41
CA GLU A 148 1.93 22.27 11.33
C GLU A 148 0.93 21.94 10.21
N LYS A 149 1.32 21.13 9.21
CA LYS A 149 0.45 20.70 8.11
C LYS A 149 -0.27 19.39 8.40
N MET A 150 0.02 18.75 9.54
CA MET A 150 -0.63 17.51 9.92
C MET A 150 -2.10 17.79 10.31
N PRO A 151 -3.05 16.95 9.87
CA PRO A 151 -4.47 17.21 10.06
C PRO A 151 -4.92 17.11 11.53
N LEU A 152 -4.19 16.33 12.35
CA LEU A 152 -4.48 16.11 13.76
C LEU A 152 -3.20 16.23 14.59
N LYS A 153 -3.34 16.60 15.87
CA LYS A 153 -2.23 16.65 16.83
C LYS A 153 -1.82 15.27 17.38
N GLY A 154 -2.61 14.23 17.12
CA GLY A 154 -2.37 12.86 17.58
C GLY A 154 -3.38 11.86 17.01
N GLY A 155 -3.20 10.58 17.35
CA GLY A 155 -4.02 9.47 16.85
C GLY A 155 -3.34 8.66 15.75
N VAL A 156 -4.08 7.73 15.15
CA VAL A 156 -3.60 6.88 14.05
C VAL A 156 -4.12 7.45 12.74
N LEU A 157 -3.21 7.79 11.83
CA LEU A 157 -3.53 8.36 10.53
C LEU A 157 -3.02 7.45 9.42
N THR A 158 -3.84 7.21 8.41
CA THR A 158 -3.37 6.60 7.18
C THR A 158 -2.50 7.59 6.41
N PRO A 159 -1.49 7.13 5.63
CA PRO A 159 -0.59 8.02 4.91
C PRO A 159 -1.31 9.02 3.98
N GLY A 160 -2.41 8.62 3.35
CA GLY A 160 -3.20 9.51 2.49
C GLY A 160 -3.81 10.70 3.25
N VAL A 161 -4.27 10.47 4.48
CA VAL A 161 -4.81 11.52 5.35
C VAL A 161 -3.66 12.35 5.94
N ALA A 162 -2.63 11.68 6.47
CA ALA A 162 -1.51 12.35 7.13
C ALA A 162 -0.76 13.30 6.18
N PHE A 163 -0.46 12.85 4.97
CA PHE A 163 0.44 13.55 4.07
C PHE A 163 -0.26 14.34 2.97
N GLY A 164 -1.59 14.28 2.86
CA GLY A 164 -2.34 14.88 1.74
C GLY A 164 -2.11 16.37 1.53
N LYS A 165 -1.73 17.12 2.57
CA LYS A 165 -1.42 18.57 2.51
C LYS A 165 0.08 18.90 2.66
N THR A 166 0.95 17.91 2.58
CA THR A 166 2.39 18.04 2.83
C THR A 166 3.20 18.07 1.52
N THR A 167 4.50 18.35 1.61
CA THR A 167 5.39 18.28 0.44
C THR A 167 6.02 16.90 0.18
N ILE A 168 5.53 15.83 0.82
CA ILE A 168 6.14 14.49 0.75
C ILE A 168 6.41 14.02 -0.69
N GLN A 169 5.46 14.24 -1.62
CA GLN A 169 5.61 13.84 -3.02
C GLN A 169 6.87 14.46 -3.65
N LYS A 170 7.06 15.78 -3.49
CA LYS A 170 8.22 16.50 -4.03
C LYS A 170 9.53 15.99 -3.42
N ARG A 171 9.51 15.57 -2.15
CA ARG A 171 10.69 15.02 -1.47
C ARG A 171 11.03 13.63 -2.00
N LEU A 172 10.03 12.81 -2.24
CA LEU A 172 10.18 11.50 -2.86
C LEU A 172 10.73 11.64 -4.28
N GLU A 173 10.21 12.59 -5.07
CA GLU A 173 10.71 12.91 -6.40
C GLU A 173 12.20 13.30 -6.38
N LYS A 174 12.58 14.22 -5.49
CA LYS A 174 13.98 14.60 -5.29
C LYS A 174 14.87 13.45 -4.84
N SER A 175 14.32 12.43 -4.19
CA SER A 175 15.06 11.24 -3.77
C SER A 175 15.20 10.17 -4.86
N GLY A 176 14.70 10.43 -6.08
CA GLY A 176 14.81 9.56 -7.24
C GLY A 176 13.62 8.61 -7.44
N LEU A 177 12.42 9.02 -7.04
CA LEU A 177 11.17 8.39 -7.45
C LEU A 177 10.51 9.24 -8.54
N THR A 178 9.71 8.64 -9.41
CA THR A 178 8.96 9.39 -10.43
C THR A 178 7.48 9.01 -10.33
N PHE A 179 6.61 10.02 -10.37
CA PHE A 179 5.16 9.86 -10.36
C PHE A 179 4.61 10.37 -11.69
N THR A 180 3.88 9.53 -12.42
CA THR A 180 3.22 9.88 -13.66
C THR A 180 1.73 9.64 -13.51
N LEU A 181 0.93 10.70 -13.61
CA LEU A 181 -0.52 10.63 -13.55
C LEU A 181 -1.11 10.86 -14.95
N GLU A 182 -1.94 9.92 -15.40
CA GLU A 182 -2.60 9.94 -16.71
C GLU A 182 -4.12 9.85 -16.50
N ASP A 183 -4.89 10.74 -17.15
CA ASP A 183 -6.34 10.60 -17.27
C ASP A 183 -6.64 9.64 -18.42
N ILE A 184 -7.26 8.51 -18.09
CA ILE A 184 -7.59 7.42 -19.02
C ILE A 184 -9.12 7.28 -19.17
N SER A 185 -9.87 8.33 -18.82
CA SER A 185 -11.33 8.35 -18.95
C SER A 185 -11.82 8.28 -20.40
N CYS A 186 -10.96 8.59 -21.38
CA CYS A 186 -11.29 8.64 -22.82
C CYS A 186 -10.70 7.48 -23.65
N SER A 187 -9.96 6.54 -23.07
CA SER A 187 -9.26 5.46 -23.79
C SER A 187 -9.99 4.12 -23.76
N VAL A 188 -11.28 4.14 -24.14
CA VAL A 188 -12.09 2.94 -24.45
C VAL A 188 -12.74 3.11 -25.80
#